data_AF-A0A3A4Z9R0-F1
#
_entry.id   AF-A0A3A4Z9R0-F1
#
_cell.length_a   1.000
_cell.length_b   1.000
_cell.length_c   1.000
_cell.angle_alpha   90.00
_cell.angle_beta   90.00
_cell.angle_gamma   90.00
#
_symmetry.space_group_name_H-M   'P 1'
#
loop_
_entity.id
_entity.type
_entity.pdbx_description
1 polymer ?
#
loop_
_entity_poly.entity_id
_entity_poly.type
_entity_poly.pdbx_seq_one_letter_code
_entity_poly.pdbx_strand_id
1 'polypeptide(L)'
;MHQNNRFKYSVNICDDIESIEVLRPYWQIYQYAPNGDIDYFLMEYKVYEGKQKPLAVSLHENGVPKVIFVGRCGYSREAVRFGFRKIDTFNLKSFIISSGGFLQAEKFNKKDIIVKLLKDFIINSDIDIIKINAMEYNSFRSEE
;
A
#
# COMPACT_ATOMS: atom_id res chain seq x y z
N MET A 1 13.26 31.61 -16.11
CA MET A 1 12.18 31.54 -15.10
C MET A 1 11.43 30.22 -15.26
N HIS A 2 11.94 29.14 -14.65
CA HIS A 2 11.20 27.88 -14.58
C HIS A 2 10.29 27.94 -13.36
N GLN A 3 8.97 28.03 -13.61
CA GLN A 3 7.97 27.93 -12.56
C GLN A 3 8.06 26.53 -11.95
N ASN A 4 8.70 26.46 -10.78
CA ASN A 4 8.70 25.30 -9.90
C ASN A 4 7.28 25.12 -9.37
N ASN A 5 6.43 24.48 -10.16
CA ASN A 5 5.09 24.08 -9.72
C ASN A 5 5.27 22.91 -8.73
N ARG A 6 5.60 23.25 -7.47
CA ARG A 6 5.74 22.31 -6.35
C ARG A 6 4.37 21.70 -6.08
N PHE A 7 4.03 20.63 -6.78
CA PHE A 7 2.91 19.78 -6.38
C PHE A 7 3.16 19.36 -4.92
N LYS A 8 2.25 19.77 -4.02
CA LYS A 8 2.33 19.39 -2.61
C LYS A 8 1.73 18.00 -2.49
N TYR A 9 2.62 17.01 -2.49
CA TYR A 9 2.24 15.65 -2.13
C TYR A 9 2.04 15.54 -0.63
N SER A 10 1.01 14.82 -0.23
CA SER A 10 0.79 14.43 1.17
C SER A 10 0.42 12.97 1.26
N VAL A 11 0.78 12.34 2.37
CA VAL A 11 0.36 10.97 2.70
C VAL A 11 -0.80 11.07 3.68
N ASN A 12 -1.84 10.29 3.43
CA ASN A 12 -2.91 10.06 4.38
C ASN A 12 -2.95 8.57 4.73
N ILE A 13 -3.10 8.27 6.03
CA ILE A 13 -3.08 6.91 6.58
C ILE A 13 -4.43 6.67 7.25
N CYS A 14 -5.09 5.60 6.87
CA CYS A 14 -6.38 5.18 7.39
C CYS A 14 -6.22 3.78 7.97
N ASP A 15 -6.36 3.62 9.29
CA ASP A 15 -6.12 2.36 10.01
C ASP A 15 -7.37 1.81 10.74
N ASP A 16 -8.54 2.39 10.44
CA ASP A 16 -9.86 1.98 10.90
C ASP A 16 -10.85 1.91 9.72
N ILE A 17 -12.00 1.27 9.92
CA ILE A 17 -12.98 1.07 8.83
C ILE A 17 -13.56 2.40 8.40
N GLU A 18 -13.91 3.27 9.34
CA GLU A 18 -14.56 4.55 9.07
C GLU A 18 -13.68 5.48 8.23
N SER A 19 -12.38 5.56 8.53
CA SER A 19 -11.43 6.35 7.75
C SER A 19 -11.14 5.73 6.39
N ILE A 20 -11.14 4.41 6.26
CA ILE A 20 -11.01 3.71 4.98
C ILE A 20 -12.23 3.96 4.08
N GLU A 21 -13.43 3.98 4.65
CA GLU A 21 -14.68 4.25 3.92
C GLU A 21 -14.69 5.63 3.24
N VAL A 22 -13.99 6.62 3.78
CA VAL A 22 -13.81 7.94 3.14
C VAL A 22 -13.13 7.81 1.77
N LEU A 23 -12.33 6.78 1.55
CA LEU A 23 -11.64 6.52 0.27
C LEU A 23 -12.53 5.82 -0.76
N ARG A 24 -13.71 5.28 -0.39
CA ARG A 24 -14.59 4.49 -1.26
C ARG A 24 -14.83 5.12 -2.64
N PRO A 25 -15.15 6.43 -2.77
CA PRO A 25 -15.41 7.03 -4.08
C PRO A 25 -14.21 6.94 -5.04
N TYR A 26 -13.00 7.09 -4.51
CA TYR A 26 -11.76 6.99 -5.30
C TYR A 26 -11.39 5.54 -5.56
N TRP A 27 -11.55 4.70 -4.54
CA TRP A 27 -11.25 3.28 -4.61
C TRP A 27 -12.05 2.58 -5.71
N GLN A 28 -13.36 2.79 -5.76
CA GLN A 28 -14.24 2.21 -6.79
C GLN A 28 -13.86 2.66 -8.21
N ILE A 29 -13.30 3.87 -8.37
CA ILE A 29 -12.81 4.36 -9.66
C ILE A 29 -11.46 3.73 -10.02
N TYR A 30 -10.58 3.50 -9.03
CA TYR A 30 -9.23 3.01 -9.23
C TYR A 30 -9.12 1.49 -9.29
N GLN A 31 -10.15 0.80 -8.82
CA GLN A 31 -10.24 -0.65 -8.84
C GLN A 31 -10.19 -1.17 -10.28
N TYR A 32 -9.24 -2.05 -10.54
CA TYR A 32 -9.07 -2.72 -11.83
C TYR A 32 -9.35 -4.22 -11.76
N ALA A 33 -9.42 -4.80 -10.56
CA ALA A 33 -9.61 -6.22 -10.34
C ALA A 33 -10.60 -6.51 -9.19
N PRO A 34 -11.34 -7.64 -9.23
CA PRO A 34 -12.33 -7.98 -8.21
C PRO A 34 -11.75 -8.17 -6.79
N ASN A 35 -10.50 -8.64 -6.70
CA ASN A 35 -9.78 -8.77 -5.42
C ASN A 35 -9.33 -7.42 -4.83
N GLY A 36 -9.34 -6.35 -5.63
CA GLY A 36 -9.14 -4.98 -5.19
C GLY A 36 -10.45 -4.27 -4.80
N ASP A 37 -11.58 -4.97 -4.74
CA ASP A 37 -12.85 -4.40 -4.31
C ASP A 37 -12.83 -4.01 -2.83
N ILE A 38 -13.40 -2.84 -2.50
CA ILE A 38 -13.41 -2.35 -1.11
C ILE A 38 -14.29 -3.21 -0.21
N ASP A 39 -15.42 -3.73 -0.70
CA ASP A 39 -16.30 -4.59 0.09
C ASP A 39 -15.67 -5.97 0.29
N TYR A 40 -14.97 -6.48 -0.72
CA TYR A 40 -14.13 -7.68 -0.58
C TYR A 40 -13.02 -7.47 0.46
N PHE A 41 -12.30 -6.35 0.40
CA PHE A 41 -11.26 -6.01 1.36
C PHE A 41 -11.79 -5.93 2.79
N LEU A 42 -12.90 -5.23 3.01
CA LEU A 42 -13.52 -5.10 4.33
C LEU A 42 -14.08 -6.44 4.84
N MET A 43 -14.60 -7.28 3.94
CA MET A 43 -15.00 -8.65 4.27
C MET A 43 -13.79 -9.49 4.68
N GLU A 44 -12.69 -9.46 3.93
CA GLU A 44 -11.46 -10.18 4.28
C GLU A 44 -10.92 -9.70 5.63
N TYR A 45 -10.92 -8.39 5.87
CA TYR A 45 -10.52 -7.82 7.16
C TYR A 45 -11.34 -8.40 8.33
N LYS A 46 -12.67 -8.47 8.22
CA LYS A 46 -13.54 -9.06 9.26
C LYS A 46 -13.15 -10.50 9.62
N VAL A 47 -12.63 -11.27 8.66
CA VAL A 47 -12.14 -12.64 8.92
C VAL A 47 -10.85 -12.65 9.76
N TYR A 48 -10.02 -11.60 9.65
CA TYR A 48 -8.74 -11.46 10.36
C TYR A 48 -8.79 -10.51 11.55
N GLU A 49 -9.98 -10.06 11.96
CA GLU A 49 -10.18 -9.14 13.06
C GLU A 49 -9.50 -9.66 14.35
N GLY A 50 -8.83 -8.76 15.06
CA GLY A 50 -8.06 -9.08 16.26
C GLY A 50 -6.66 -9.65 16.02
N LYS A 51 -6.31 -10.08 14.79
CA LYS A 51 -4.95 -10.52 14.43
C LYS A 51 -4.20 -9.45 13.64
N GLN A 52 -4.89 -8.77 12.74
CA GLN A 52 -4.34 -7.76 11.86
C GLN A 52 -5.30 -6.58 11.81
N LYS A 53 -4.76 -5.37 11.63
CA LYS A 53 -5.53 -4.14 11.42
C LYS A 53 -5.67 -3.86 9.93
N PRO A 54 -6.78 -3.27 9.47
CA PRO A 54 -6.86 -2.83 8.09
C PRO A 54 -5.95 -1.59 7.95
N LEU A 55 -5.37 -1.40 6.78
CA LEU A 55 -4.54 -0.23 6.54
C LEU A 55 -4.63 0.20 5.09
N ALA A 56 -5.02 1.45 4.88
CA ALA A 56 -4.93 2.13 3.60
C ALA A 56 -3.98 3.33 3.71
N VAL A 57 -3.02 3.40 2.80
CA VAL A 57 -2.08 4.52 2.67
C VAL A 57 -2.32 5.17 1.32
N SER A 58 -2.73 6.42 1.33
CA SER A 58 -3.05 7.16 0.11
C SER A 58 -2.09 8.32 -0.11
N LEU A 59 -1.62 8.46 -1.35
CA LEU A 59 -0.85 9.61 -1.81
C LEU A 59 -1.82 10.63 -2.39
N HIS A 60 -1.88 11.82 -1.82
CA HIS A 60 -2.68 12.92 -2.32
C HIS A 60 -1.82 13.91 -3.10
N GLU A 61 -2.36 14.40 -4.20
CA GLU A 61 -1.85 15.56 -4.93
C GLU A 61 -2.94 16.64 -4.89
N ASN A 62 -2.63 17.78 -4.26
CA ASN A 62 -3.59 18.88 -4.06
C ASN A 62 -4.88 18.42 -3.36
N GLY A 63 -4.75 17.54 -2.35
CA GLY A 63 -5.87 17.03 -1.56
C GLY A 63 -6.62 15.85 -2.21
N VAL A 64 -6.35 15.51 -3.46
CA VAL A 64 -7.02 14.39 -4.17
C VAL A 64 -6.14 13.14 -4.13
N PRO A 65 -6.65 11.98 -3.67
CA PRO A 65 -5.92 10.71 -3.74
C PRO A 65 -5.53 10.39 -5.19
N LYS A 66 -4.26 10.13 -5.46
CA LYS A 66 -3.73 9.72 -6.77
C LYS A 66 -3.32 8.25 -6.82
N VAL A 67 -2.92 7.72 -5.67
CA VAL A 67 -2.55 6.31 -5.49
C VAL A 67 -3.05 5.89 -4.12
N ILE A 68 -3.58 4.68 -4.03
CA ILE A 68 -4.01 4.09 -2.75
C ILE A 68 -3.36 2.71 -2.63
N PHE A 69 -2.62 2.50 -1.54
CA PHE A 69 -2.08 1.22 -1.14
C PHE A 69 -2.97 0.62 -0.07
N VAL A 70 -3.45 -0.58 -0.29
CA VAL A 70 -4.43 -1.22 0.59
C VAL A 70 -3.89 -2.55 1.06
N GLY A 71 -4.00 -2.79 2.36
CA GLY A 71 -3.70 -4.09 2.90
C GLY A 71 -3.97 -4.15 4.39
N ARG A 72 -3.11 -4.90 5.06
CA ARG A 72 -3.26 -5.19 6.48
C ARG A 72 -1.95 -5.00 7.22
N CYS A 73 -2.05 -4.50 8.44
CA CYS A 73 -0.92 -4.29 9.33
C CYS A 73 -0.97 -5.28 10.49
N GLY A 74 0.14 -5.95 10.78
CA GLY A 74 0.23 -6.87 11.91
C GLY A 74 1.61 -7.50 12.03
N TYR A 75 1.82 -8.28 13.09
CA TYR A 75 3.08 -8.99 13.26
C TYR A 75 3.12 -10.22 12.34
N SER A 76 4.19 -10.35 11.58
CA SER A 76 4.48 -11.54 10.80
C SER A 76 5.89 -12.06 11.08
N ARG A 77 6.02 -13.37 10.96
CA ARG A 77 7.27 -14.08 11.25
C ARG A 77 8.07 -14.22 9.95
N GLU A 78 9.04 -13.33 9.76
CA GLU A 78 9.85 -13.26 8.55
C GLU A 78 11.17 -14.02 8.71
N ALA A 79 11.48 -14.88 7.74
CA ALA A 79 12.69 -15.67 7.75
C ALA A 79 13.81 -14.98 6.97
N VAL A 80 14.96 -14.78 7.60
CA VAL A 80 16.18 -14.36 6.90
C VAL A 80 16.83 -15.60 6.31
N ARG A 81 17.07 -15.59 4.99
CA ARG A 81 17.65 -16.70 4.24
C ARG A 81 18.93 -16.27 3.55
N PHE A 82 19.90 -17.17 3.48
CA PHE A 82 21.09 -17.04 2.64
C PHE A 82 21.13 -18.26 1.71
N GLY A 83 20.90 -18.00 0.42
CA GLY A 83 20.53 -19.05 -0.52
C GLY A 83 19.27 -19.78 -0.05
N PHE A 84 19.31 -21.11 -0.02
CA PHE A 84 18.21 -21.95 0.45
C PHE A 84 18.18 -22.15 1.97
N ARG A 85 19.24 -21.75 2.68
CA ARG A 85 19.34 -21.97 4.12
C ARG A 85 18.66 -20.83 4.87
N LYS A 86 17.72 -21.19 5.75
CA LYS A 86 17.16 -20.27 6.75
C LYS A 86 18.20 -20.03 7.83
N ILE A 87 18.59 -18.77 8.02
CA ILE A 87 19.53 -18.35 9.06
C ILE A 87 18.76 -18.12 10.37
N ASP A 88 17.72 -17.29 10.32
CA ASP A 88 16.95 -16.92 11.50
C ASP A 88 15.51 -16.55 11.14
N THR A 89 14.69 -16.24 12.16
CA THR A 89 13.32 -15.75 12.02
C THR A 89 13.03 -14.64 13.01
N PHE A 90 12.51 -13.53 12.50
CA PHE A 90 12.15 -12.36 13.30
C PHE A 90 10.63 -12.15 13.26
N ASN A 91 10.07 -11.66 14.36
CA ASN A 91 8.70 -11.16 14.38
C ASN A 91 8.76 -9.66 14.06
N LEU A 92 8.27 -9.28 12.90
CA LEU A 92 8.30 -7.91 12.39
C LEU A 92 6.88 -7.38 12.25
N LYS A 93 6.65 -6.13 12.67
CA LYS A 93 5.42 -5.43 12.35
C LYS A 93 5.42 -5.09 10.87
N SER A 94 4.47 -5.67 10.15
CA SER A 94 4.47 -5.68 8.70
C SER A 94 3.21 -5.05 8.15
N PHE A 95 3.37 -4.17 7.15
CA PHE A 95 2.28 -3.78 6.26
C PHE A 95 2.28 -4.69 5.05
N ILE A 96 1.27 -5.54 4.94
CA ILE A 96 1.11 -6.49 3.84
C ILE A 96 0.06 -5.94 2.89
N ILE A 97 0.50 -5.42 1.75
CA ILE A 97 -0.36 -4.93 0.68
C ILE A 97 -1.03 -6.14 0.01
N SER A 98 -2.36 -6.11 -0.06
CA SER A 98 -3.18 -7.18 -0.63
C SER A 98 -2.97 -7.30 -2.14
N SER A 99 -3.27 -8.46 -2.71
CA SER A 99 -3.32 -8.62 -4.18
C SER A 99 -4.44 -7.73 -4.73
N GLY A 100 -4.12 -6.87 -5.69
CA GLY A 100 -5.04 -5.81 -6.15
C GLY A 100 -5.03 -4.55 -5.27
N GLY A 101 -4.28 -4.53 -4.17
CA GLY A 101 -4.15 -3.39 -3.25
C GLY A 101 -3.29 -2.23 -3.77
N PHE A 102 -2.89 -2.25 -5.04
CA PHE A 102 -2.17 -1.16 -5.71
C PHE A 102 -3.13 -0.40 -6.62
N LEU A 103 -3.89 0.51 -6.05
CA LEU A 103 -4.92 1.23 -6.79
C LEU A 103 -4.29 2.45 -7.48
N GLN A 104 -4.44 2.53 -8.81
CA GLN A 104 -3.95 3.61 -9.68
C GLN A 104 -2.41 3.78 -9.73
N ALA A 105 -1.64 2.94 -9.03
CA ALA A 105 -0.18 3.07 -8.92
C ALA A 105 0.54 2.97 -10.29
N GLU A 106 0.06 2.10 -11.18
CA GLU A 106 0.66 1.87 -12.50
C GLU A 106 0.51 3.07 -13.44
N LYS A 107 -0.62 3.77 -13.34
CA LYS A 107 -0.92 4.98 -14.13
C LYS A 107 -0.21 6.21 -13.58
N PHE A 108 0.40 6.11 -12.40
CA PHE A 108 1.09 7.21 -11.75
C PHE A 108 2.58 7.24 -12.16
N ASN A 109 2.89 8.06 -13.17
CA ASN A 109 4.22 8.16 -13.78
C ASN A 109 5.32 8.76 -12.88
N LYS A 110 5.08 8.96 -11.58
CA LYS A 110 6.04 9.53 -10.63
C LYS A 110 6.50 8.48 -9.61
N LYS A 111 7.11 7.40 -10.09
CA LYS A 111 7.57 6.24 -9.30
C LYS A 111 8.52 6.64 -8.15
N ASP A 112 9.42 7.59 -8.38
CA ASP A 112 10.34 8.07 -7.33
C ASP A 112 9.61 8.69 -6.13
N ILE A 113 8.47 9.33 -6.38
CA ILE A 113 7.64 9.93 -5.35
C ILE A 113 6.99 8.83 -4.52
N ILE A 114 6.45 7.79 -5.16
CA ILE A 114 5.91 6.62 -4.45
C ILE A 114 6.98 6.00 -3.53
N VAL A 115 8.16 5.71 -4.07
CA VAL A 115 9.25 5.08 -3.30
C VAL A 115 9.66 5.96 -2.12
N LYS A 116 9.81 7.27 -2.34
CA LYS A 116 10.13 8.21 -1.27
C LYS A 116 9.07 8.20 -0.18
N LEU A 117 7.79 8.23 -0.54
CA LEU A 117 6.70 8.26 0.44
C LEU A 117 6.57 6.96 1.21
N LEU A 118 6.77 5.80 0.57
CA LEU A 118 6.78 4.51 1.27
C LEU A 118 7.96 4.43 2.25
N LYS A 119 9.12 4.99 1.89
CA LYS A 119 10.26 5.12 2.82
C LYS A 119 9.93 6.05 3.99
N ASP A 120 9.40 7.24 3.69
CA ASP A 120 9.02 8.22 4.73
C ASP A 120 7.94 7.62 5.65
N PHE A 121 7.01 6.83 5.10
CA PHE A 121 6.00 6.11 5.87
C PHE A 121 6.62 5.07 6.81
N ILE A 122 7.55 4.24 6.33
CA ILE A 122 8.28 3.28 7.20
C ILE A 122 9.03 4.02 8.31
N ILE A 123 9.76 5.10 7.97
CA ILE A 123 10.57 5.85 8.92
C ILE A 123 9.72 6.53 10.00
N ASN A 124 8.53 7.01 9.66
CA ASN A 124 7.66 7.77 10.56
C ASN A 124 6.53 6.94 11.18
N SER A 125 6.50 5.63 10.95
CA SER A 125 5.53 4.70 11.56
C SER A 125 6.25 3.69 12.44
N ASP A 126 5.48 2.81 13.08
CA ASP A 126 6.00 1.69 13.85
C ASP A 126 6.10 0.39 13.02
N ILE A 127 6.07 0.51 11.68
CA ILE A 127 6.11 -0.62 10.76
C ILE A 127 7.55 -0.90 10.34
N ASP A 128 8.00 -2.13 10.55
CA ASP A 128 9.35 -2.56 10.25
C ASP A 128 9.55 -2.88 8.75
N ILE A 129 8.50 -3.40 8.10
CA ILE A 129 8.58 -3.88 6.72
C ILE A 129 7.27 -3.70 5.95
N ILE A 130 7.38 -3.37 4.66
CA ILE A 130 6.28 -3.43 3.71
C ILE A 130 6.44 -4.68 2.86
N LYS A 131 5.40 -5.52 2.83
CA LYS A 131 5.30 -6.72 2.00
C LYS A 131 4.31 -6.47 0.89
N ILE A 132 4.72 -6.84 -0.31
CA ILE A 132 3.92 -6.66 -1.52
C ILE A 132 3.55 -8.05 -2.02
N ASN A 133 2.31 -8.47 -1.76
CA ASN A 133 1.83 -9.78 -2.23
C ASN A 133 1.29 -9.63 -3.65
N ALA A 134 1.96 -10.28 -4.59
CA ALA A 134 1.62 -10.30 -6.02
C ALA A 134 1.55 -8.90 -6.66
N MET A 135 2.73 -8.36 -7.02
CA MET A 135 2.80 -7.66 -8.30
C MET A 135 2.73 -8.74 -9.37
N GLU A 136 1.76 -8.67 -10.27
CA GLU A 136 1.95 -9.34 -11.56
C GLU A 136 3.22 -8.73 -12.17
N TYR A 137 4.22 -9.58 -12.46
CA TYR A 137 5.54 -9.16 -12.96
C TYR A 137 5.47 -8.33 -14.26
N ASN A 138 4.30 -8.27 -14.91
CA ASN A 138 4.07 -7.57 -16.17
C ASN A 138 3.80 -6.06 -16.03
N SER A 139 3.49 -5.51 -14.86
CA SER A 139 3.07 -4.11 -14.71
C SER A 139 4.18 -3.06 -14.76
N PHE A 140 5.45 -3.47 -14.92
CA PHE A 140 6.60 -2.57 -15.02
C PHE A 140 7.29 -2.56 -16.39
N ARG A 141 6.83 -3.35 -17.37
CA ARG A 141 7.29 -3.20 -18.75
C ARG A 141 6.66 -1.95 -19.34
N SER A 142 7.44 -0.89 -19.46
CA SER A 142 7.21 0.10 -20.51
C SER A 142 7.13 -0.66 -21.83
N GLU A 143 6.04 -0.46 -22.57
CA GLU A 143 6.01 -0.76 -24.00
C GLU A 143 7.24 -0.07 -24.62
N GLU A 144 8.21 -0.87 -25.06
CA GLU A 144 9.25 -0.46 -26.01
C GLU A 144 8.62 -0.24 -27.39
#